data_AF-A0A834N039-F1
#
_entry.id   AF-A0A834N039-F1
#
_cell.length_a   1.000
_cell.length_b   1.000
_cell.length_c   1.000
_cell.angle_alpha   90.00
_cell.angle_beta   90.00
_cell.angle_gamma   90.00
#
_symmetry.space_group_name_H-M   'P 1'
#
loop_
_entity.id
_entity.type
_entity.pdbx_description
1 polymer ?
#
loop_
_entity_poly.entity_id
_entity_poly.type
_entity_poly.pdbx_seq_one_letter_code
_entity_poly.pdbx_strand_id
1 'polypeptide(L)'
;MGHIDGNIFTNVAVSSALELPGTIIVLYLISRVSRLKILMGGNFLTALSLLLTVIINHPTAQLCLASIGIAGTAISFPTIYLYSSEIFPTVVRNNGIGVGSVCARLGSIIAPYIATVNKIQPWLPPVIFGTGQLIGAGLCLLLPETMNCELPETIEDGENFGKKTSARNTS
;
A
#
# COMPACT_ATOMS: atom_id res chain seq x y z
N MET A 1 5.55 11.43 14.39
CA MET A 1 7.00 11.51 14.09
C MET A 1 7.52 12.87 14.52
N GLY A 2 7.89 13.05 15.78
CA GLY A 2 8.22 14.40 16.27
C GLY A 2 9.10 14.55 17.51
N HIS A 3 9.65 13.49 18.09
CA HIS A 3 10.49 13.62 19.29
C HIS A 3 11.57 12.54 19.38
N ILE A 4 12.56 12.60 18.49
CA ILE A 4 13.87 11.99 18.71
C ILE A 4 14.87 13.12 18.47
N ASP A 5 15.89 13.25 19.32
CA ASP A 5 16.94 14.29 19.41
C ASP A 5 17.81 14.53 18.13
N GLY A 6 17.27 14.30 16.94
CA GLY A 6 17.81 14.67 15.65
C GLY A 6 16.76 15.47 14.88
N ASN A 7 17.19 16.59 14.30
CA ASN A 7 16.34 17.53 13.58
C ASN A 7 15.29 16.82 12.70
N ILE A 8 14.01 17.14 12.89
CA ILE A 8 12.89 16.53 12.15
C ILE A 8 13.11 16.60 10.63
N PHE A 9 13.77 17.67 10.16
CA PHE A 9 14.15 17.83 8.75
C PHE A 9 15.09 16.73 8.27
N THR A 10 16.03 16.27 9.10
CA THR A 10 16.97 15.20 8.75
C THR A 10 16.27 13.84 8.68
N ASN A 11 15.39 13.53 9.64
CA ASN A 11 14.61 12.29 9.61
C ASN A 11 13.66 12.23 8.40
N VAL A 12 13.02 13.35 8.07
CA VAL A 12 12.18 13.46 6.86
C VAL A 12 13.04 13.35 5.60
N ALA A 13 14.18 14.04 5.53
CA ALA A 13 15.07 13.97 4.37
C ALA A 13 15.60 12.55 4.12
N VAL A 14 16.00 11.82 5.16
CA VAL A 14 16.43 10.42 5.05
C VAL A 14 15.28 9.51 4.60
N SER A 15 14.08 9.72 5.14
CA SER A 15 12.89 8.95 4.75
C SER A 15 12.51 9.19 3.28
N SER A 16 12.52 10.45 2.84
CA SER A 16 12.26 10.82 1.44
C SER A 16 13.35 10.33 0.50
N ALA A 17 14.62 10.33 0.93
CA ALA A 17 15.73 9.77 0.15
C ALA A 17 15.60 8.25 -0.04
N LEU A 18 15.01 7.53 0.92
CA LEU A 18 14.72 6.09 0.82
C LEU A 18 13.51 5.77 -0.07
N GLU A 19 12.64 6.74 -0.32
CA GLU A 19 11.46 6.58 -1.18
C GLU A 19 11.85 6.47 -2.67
N LEU A 20 12.86 7.23 -3.09
CA LEU A 20 13.39 7.22 -4.46
C LEU A 20 13.92 5.84 -4.91
N PRO A 21 14.82 5.17 -4.17
CA PRO A 21 15.27 3.84 -4.55
C PRO A 21 14.14 2.81 -4.48
N GLY A 22 13.20 2.94 -3.54
CA GLY A 22 12.01 2.08 -3.49
C GLY A 22 11.19 2.15 -4.79
N THR A 23 11.07 3.35 -5.36
CA THR A 23 10.36 3.59 -6.62
C THR A 23 11.13 3.06 -7.85
N ILE A 24 12.46 3.03 -7.80
CA ILE A 24 13.27 2.41 -8.86
C ILE A 24 13.20 0.87 -8.77
N ILE A 25 13.24 0.33 -7.55
CA ILE A 25 13.14 -1.12 -7.29
C ILE A 25 11.80 -1.65 -7.78
N VAL A 26 10.69 -0.96 -7.53
CA VAL A 26 9.38 -1.40 -8.01
C VAL A 26 9.30 -1.42 -9.53
N LEU A 27 9.84 -0.41 -10.23
CA LEU A 27 9.90 -0.40 -11.69
C LEU A 27 10.63 -1.62 -12.25
N TYR A 28 11.69 -2.07 -11.57
CA TYR A 28 12.38 -3.30 -11.93
C TYR A 28 11.57 -4.55 -11.60
N LEU A 29 11.04 -4.65 -10.37
CA LEU A 29 10.27 -5.80 -9.89
C LEU A 29 9.02 -6.08 -10.72
N ILE A 30 8.38 -5.03 -11.23
CA ILE A 30 7.12 -5.15 -11.95
C ILE A 30 7.25 -5.84 -13.30
N SER A 31 8.47 -5.88 -13.85
CA SER A 31 8.79 -6.64 -15.07
C SER A 31 9.06 -8.13 -14.81
N ARG A 32 9.23 -8.54 -13.54
CA ARG A 32 9.66 -9.88 -13.15
C ARG A 32 8.67 -10.62 -12.25
N VAL A 33 7.82 -9.91 -11.51
CA VAL A 33 6.92 -10.46 -10.49
C VAL A 33 5.49 -9.97 -10.72
N SER A 34 4.50 -10.82 -10.44
CA SER A 34 3.08 -10.46 -10.46
C SER A 34 2.81 -9.19 -9.64
N ARG A 35 2.16 -8.19 -10.23
CA ARG A 35 1.86 -6.90 -9.59
C ARG A 35 1.12 -7.06 -8.25
N LEU A 36 0.18 -8.01 -8.17
CA LEU A 36 -0.54 -8.31 -6.94
C LEU A 36 0.34 -8.89 -5.83
N LYS A 37 1.33 -9.73 -6.17
CA LYS A 37 2.29 -10.26 -5.19
C LYS A 37 3.20 -9.16 -4.65
N ILE A 38 3.62 -8.23 -5.51
CA ILE A 38 4.39 -7.04 -5.09
C ILE A 38 3.54 -6.18 -4.15
N LEU A 39 2.28 -5.92 -4.52
CA LEU A 39 1.34 -5.13 -3.73
C LEU A 39 1.09 -5.78 -2.37
N MET A 40 0.74 -7.06 -2.33
CA MET A 40 0.52 -7.80 -1.09
C MET A 40 1.77 -7.84 -0.21
N GLY A 41 2.93 -8.12 -0.80
CA GLY A 41 4.20 -8.16 -0.09
C GLY A 41 4.57 -6.81 0.54
N GLY A 42 4.41 -5.71 -0.21
CA GLY A 42 4.68 -4.37 0.29
C GLY A 42 3.70 -3.92 1.38
N ASN A 43 2.40 -4.21 1.23
CA ASN A 43 1.40 -3.93 2.25
C ASN A 43 1.64 -4.75 3.53
N PHE A 44 1.97 -6.03 3.38
CA PHE A 44 2.26 -6.92 4.51
C PHE A 44 3.54 -6.51 5.25
N LEU A 45 4.59 -6.15 4.51
CA LEU A 45 5.84 -5.64 5.09
C LEU A 45 5.60 -4.35 5.88
N THR A 46 4.78 -3.44 5.33
CA THR A 46 4.39 -2.19 5.99
C THR A 46 3.61 -2.46 7.27
N ALA A 47 2.58 -3.30 7.20
CA ALA A 47 1.79 -3.69 8.35
C ALA A 47 2.65 -4.30 9.47
N LEU A 48 3.49 -5.27 9.11
CA LEU A 48 4.36 -5.95 10.07
C LEU A 48 5.32 -4.96 10.73
N SER A 49 5.91 -4.04 9.96
CA SER A 49 6.84 -3.05 10.49
C SER A 49 6.17 -2.07 11.47
N LEU A 50 4.94 -1.65 11.17
CA LEU A 50 4.15 -0.80 12.06
C LEU A 50 3.71 -1.53 13.33
N LEU A 51 3.33 -2.80 13.25
CA LEU A 51 2.97 -3.60 14.41
C LEU A 51 4.18 -3.92 15.29
N LEU A 52 5.35 -4.21 14.71
CA LEU A 52 6.60 -4.43 15.45
C LEU A 52 7.06 -3.17 16.21
N THR A 53 6.78 -1.98 15.65
CA THR A 53 7.07 -0.69 16.30
C THR A 53 6.33 -0.52 17.64
N VAL A 54 5.20 -1.21 17.85
CA VAL A 54 4.43 -1.20 19.11
C VAL A 54 5.10 -2.05 20.19
N ILE A 55 5.73 -3.16 19.80
CA ILE A 55 6.35 -4.11 20.72
C ILE A 55 7.75 -3.63 21.11
N ILE A 56 8.48 -3.02 20.17
CA ILE A 56 9.86 -2.61 20.34
C ILE A 56 9.92 -1.15 20.81
N ASN A 57 10.33 -0.94 22.06
CA ASN A 57 10.47 0.39 22.70
C ASN A 57 11.90 0.96 22.57
N HIS A 58 12.57 0.75 21.42
CA HIS A 58 13.89 1.33 21.16
C HIS A 58 13.82 2.39 20.04
N PRO A 59 14.28 3.63 20.28
CA PRO A 59 14.11 4.75 19.34
C PRO A 59 14.78 4.50 17.98
N THR A 60 15.98 3.92 17.98
CA THR A 60 16.70 3.57 16.74
C THR A 60 15.98 2.46 15.98
N ALA A 61 15.48 1.43 16.69
CA ALA A 61 14.77 0.32 16.07
C ALA A 61 13.42 0.77 15.48
N GLN A 62 12.69 1.64 16.18
CA GLN A 62 11.44 2.22 15.68
C GLN A 62 11.67 3.07 14.43
N LEU A 63 12.78 3.81 14.34
CA LEU A 63 13.13 4.56 13.14
C LEU A 63 13.45 3.63 11.96
N CYS A 64 14.24 2.58 12.19
CA CYS A 64 14.53 1.58 11.16
C CYS A 64 13.26 0.89 10.67
N LEU A 65 12.38 0.46 11.59
CA LEU A 65 11.10 -0.16 11.25
C LEU A 65 10.18 0.82 10.49
N ALA A 66 10.05 2.05 10.96
CA ALA A 66 9.28 3.07 10.25
C ALA A 66 9.81 3.28 8.82
N SER A 67 11.13 3.32 8.64
CA SER A 67 11.78 3.45 7.33
C SER A 67 11.48 2.26 6.41
N ILE A 68 11.52 1.03 6.94
CA ILE A 68 11.15 -0.19 6.21
C ILE A 68 9.66 -0.14 5.80
N GLY A 69 8.78 0.33 6.68
CA GLY A 69 7.36 0.48 6.37
C GLY A 69 7.09 1.52 5.28
N ILE A 70 7.81 2.64 5.31
CA ILE A 70 7.77 3.67 4.26
C ILE A 70 8.22 3.07 2.93
N ALA A 71 9.33 2.32 2.92
CA ALA A 71 9.81 1.65 1.71
C ALA A 71 8.78 0.63 1.15
N GLY A 72 8.13 -0.16 2.01
CA GLY A 72 7.07 -1.08 1.60
C GLY A 72 5.85 -0.37 0.99
N THR A 73 5.47 0.78 1.56
CA THR A 73 4.38 1.63 1.03
C THR A 73 4.79 2.27 -0.30
N ALA A 74 6.03 2.75 -0.42
CA ALA A 74 6.58 3.37 -1.62
C ALA A 74 6.63 2.40 -2.82
N ILE A 75 6.75 1.10 -2.57
CA ILE A 75 6.64 0.06 -3.60
C ILE A 75 5.17 -0.23 -3.92
N SER A 76 4.31 -0.28 -2.91
CA SER A 76 2.89 -0.64 -3.05
C SER A 76 2.08 0.40 -3.82
N PHE A 77 2.32 1.69 -3.55
CA PHE A 77 1.57 2.81 -4.12
C PHE A 77 1.67 2.90 -5.66
N PRO A 78 2.87 2.96 -6.29
CA PRO A 78 2.96 2.95 -7.75
C PRO A 78 2.46 1.64 -8.36
N THR A 79 2.62 0.50 -7.66
CA THR A 79 2.14 -0.80 -8.14
C THR A 79 0.62 -0.82 -8.32
N ILE A 80 -0.15 -0.28 -7.35
CA ILE A 80 -1.62 -0.25 -7.45
C ILE A 80 -2.09 0.71 -8.56
N TYR A 81 -1.41 1.84 -8.76
CA TYR A 81 -1.70 2.76 -9.86
C TYR A 81 -1.45 2.11 -11.22
N LEU A 82 -0.33 1.39 -11.36
CA LEU A 82 -0.01 0.66 -12.58
C LEU A 82 -1.00 -0.48 -12.82
N TYR A 83 -1.32 -1.27 -11.79
CA TYR A 83 -2.32 -2.32 -11.87
C TYR A 83 -3.70 -1.79 -12.29
N SER A 84 -4.13 -0.67 -11.70
CA SER A 84 -5.35 0.03 -12.08
C SER A 84 -5.32 0.49 -13.54
N SER A 85 -4.16 0.92 -14.05
CA SER A 85 -4.03 1.31 -15.46
C SER A 85 -4.06 0.14 -16.46
N GLU A 86 -3.79 -1.08 -16.01
CA GLU A 86 -3.81 -2.28 -16.85
C GLU A 86 -5.17 -2.99 -16.86
N ILE A 87 -5.89 -2.98 -15.73
CA ILE A 87 -7.20 -3.62 -15.62
C ILE A 87 -8.33 -2.75 -16.19
N PHE A 88 -8.31 -1.44 -15.95
CA PHE A 88 -9.47 -0.62 -16.22
C PHE A 88 -9.42 -0.02 -17.64
N PRO A 89 -10.43 -0.28 -18.50
CA PRO A 89 -10.56 0.45 -19.75
C PRO A 89 -10.73 1.95 -19.46
N THR A 90 -10.27 2.80 -20.38
CA THR A 90 -10.15 4.26 -20.22
C THR A 90 -11.41 4.94 -19.67
N VAL A 91 -12.60 4.42 -19.96
CA VAL A 91 -13.89 4.95 -19.50
C VAL A 91 -14.19 4.71 -18.01
N VAL A 92 -13.75 3.60 -17.43
CA VAL A 92 -13.97 3.29 -15.99
C VAL A 92 -12.74 3.60 -15.14
N ARG A 93 -11.55 3.71 -15.76
CA ARG A 93 -10.30 4.06 -15.09
C ARG A 93 -10.37 5.41 -14.36
N ASN A 94 -10.93 6.44 -15.00
CA ASN A 94 -11.05 7.77 -14.39
C ASN A 94 -11.96 7.74 -13.14
N ASN A 95 -13.04 6.96 -13.19
CA ASN A 95 -13.95 6.79 -12.06
C ASN A 95 -13.29 6.01 -10.91
N GLY A 96 -12.60 4.91 -11.22
CA GLY A 96 -11.88 4.10 -10.22
C GLY A 96 -10.76 4.88 -9.50
N ILE A 97 -9.93 5.60 -10.26
CA ILE A 97 -8.88 6.46 -9.70
C ILE A 97 -9.50 7.63 -8.93
N GLY A 98 -10.61 8.19 -9.40
CA GLY A 98 -11.35 9.26 -8.72
C GLY A 98 -11.86 8.83 -7.35
N VAL A 99 -12.54 7.68 -7.27
CA VAL A 99 -13.02 7.10 -5.99
C VAL A 99 -11.83 6.79 -5.07
N GLY A 100 -10.78 6.14 -5.59
CA GLY A 100 -9.55 5.88 -4.83
C GLY A 100 -8.91 7.15 -4.28
N SER A 101 -8.90 8.24 -5.05
CA SER A 101 -8.38 9.54 -4.63
C SER A 101 -9.21 10.19 -3.53
N VAL A 102 -10.55 10.06 -3.58
CA VAL A 102 -11.43 10.54 -2.50
C VAL A 102 -11.17 9.75 -1.22
N CYS A 103 -11.07 8.42 -1.31
CA CYS A 103 -10.72 7.57 -0.17
C CYS A 103 -9.35 7.94 0.42
N ALA A 104 -8.34 8.15 -0.43
CA ALA A 104 -7.01 8.57 0.00
C ALA A 104 -7.05 9.94 0.72
N ARG A 105 -7.81 10.90 0.19
CA ARG A 105 -8.00 12.22 0.82
C ARG A 105 -8.70 12.12 2.17
N LEU A 106 -9.73 11.28 2.29
CA LEU A 106 -10.38 11.02 3.59
C LEU A 106 -9.38 10.43 4.59
N GLY A 107 -8.55 9.47 4.15
CA GLY A 107 -7.45 8.94 4.95
C GLY A 107 -6.48 10.02 5.41
N SER A 108 -6.06 10.93 4.52
CA SER A 108 -5.17 12.05 4.86
C SER A 108 -5.81 13.06 5.82
N ILE A 109 -7.13 13.27 5.76
CA ILE A 109 -7.85 14.14 6.71
C ILE A 109 -7.89 13.50 8.09
N ILE A 110 -8.13 12.19 8.17
CA ILE A 110 -8.24 11.44 9.45
C ILE A 110 -6.86 11.19 10.08
N ALA A 111 -5.82 11.02 9.27
CA ALA A 111 -4.46 10.71 9.72
C ALA A 111 -3.90 11.66 10.82
N PRO A 112 -3.96 13.00 10.70
CA PRO A 112 -3.46 13.90 11.74
C PRO A 112 -4.28 13.83 13.04
N TYR A 113 -5.58 13.52 12.99
CA TYR A 113 -6.38 13.28 14.19
C TYR A 113 -5.87 12.06 14.95
N ILE A 114 -5.63 10.95 14.24
CA ILE A 114 -5.04 9.73 14.83
C ILE A 114 -3.63 10.02 15.36
N ALA A 115 -2.81 10.77 14.60
CA ALA A 115 -1.46 11.15 15.02
C ALA A 115 -1.46 12.04 16.28
N THR A 116 -2.50 12.82 16.51
CA THR A 116 -2.64 13.63 17.73
C THR A 116 -2.92 12.76 18.96
N VAL A 117 -3.66 11.65 18.79
CA VAL A 117 -3.91 10.68 19.86
C VAL A 117 -2.63 9.95 20.30
N ASN A 118 -1.56 9.97 19.49
CA ASN A 118 -0.23 9.48 19.88
C ASN A 118 0.28 10.09 21.19
N LYS A 119 -0.09 11.36 21.48
CA LYS A 119 0.29 12.05 22.71
C LYS A 119 -0.34 11.46 23.97
N ILE A 120 -1.47 10.76 23.81
CA ILE A 120 -2.23 10.14 24.91
C ILE A 120 -1.93 8.64 24.98
N GLN A 121 -1.92 7.95 23.83
CA GLN A 121 -1.62 6.51 23.71
C GLN A 121 -0.70 6.27 22.49
N PRO A 122 0.61 6.05 22.70
CA PRO A 122 1.59 5.96 21.61
C PRO A 122 1.47 4.69 20.76
N TRP A 123 0.86 3.62 21.29
CA TRP A 123 0.65 2.34 20.60
C TRP A 123 -0.54 2.37 19.62
N LEU A 124 -1.47 3.31 19.78
CA LEU A 124 -2.73 3.31 19.03
C LEU A 124 -2.57 3.68 17.53
N PRO A 125 -1.78 4.72 17.16
CA PRO A 125 -1.60 5.06 15.75
C PRO A 125 -0.96 3.95 14.92
N PRO A 126 0.16 3.32 15.33
CA PRO A 126 0.77 2.24 14.54
C PRO A 126 -0.17 1.03 14.36
N VAL A 127 -1.00 0.72 15.35
CA VAL A 127 -2.00 -0.35 15.24
C VAL A 127 -3.08 0.00 14.21
N ILE A 128 -3.61 1.23 14.22
CA ILE A 128 -4.64 1.64 13.26
C ILE A 128 -4.10 1.64 11.84
N PHE A 129 -2.93 2.23 11.61
CA PHE A 129 -2.31 2.24 10.28
C PHE A 129 -1.87 0.84 9.83
N GLY A 130 -1.31 0.03 10.73
CA GLY A 130 -0.88 -1.34 10.43
C GLY A 130 -2.05 -2.27 10.09
N THR A 131 -3.13 -2.23 10.88
CA THR A 131 -4.34 -3.01 10.61
C THR A 131 -5.06 -2.56 9.34
N GLY A 132 -5.10 -1.25 9.05
CA GLY A 132 -5.60 -0.73 7.78
C GLY A 132 -4.83 -1.30 6.58
N GLN A 133 -3.50 -1.39 6.68
CA GLN A 133 -2.67 -1.99 5.63
C GLN A 133 -2.88 -3.50 5.49
N LEU A 134 -3.12 -4.23 6.59
CA LEU A 134 -3.50 -5.65 6.54
C LEU A 134 -4.84 -5.86 5.85
N ILE A 135 -5.83 -5.02 6.14
CA ILE A 135 -7.13 -5.05 5.47
C ILE A 135 -6.90 -4.81 3.96
N GLY A 136 -6.10 -3.79 3.59
CA GLY A 136 -5.73 -3.55 2.20
C GLY A 136 -5.06 -4.74 1.52
N ALA A 137 -4.12 -5.42 2.20
CA ALA A 137 -3.51 -6.65 1.72
C ALA A 137 -4.52 -7.80 1.58
N GLY A 138 -5.47 -7.91 2.51
CA GLY A 138 -6.57 -8.88 2.45
C GLY A 138 -7.53 -8.62 1.29
N LEU A 139 -7.87 -7.36 1.01
CA LEU A 139 -8.64 -7.00 -0.18
C LEU A 139 -7.87 -7.35 -1.47
N CYS A 140 -6.54 -7.30 -1.47
CA CYS A 140 -5.75 -7.74 -2.61
C CYS A 140 -5.88 -9.26 -2.86
N LEU A 141 -6.16 -10.08 -1.85
CA LEU A 141 -6.47 -11.51 -2.04
C LEU A 141 -7.82 -11.73 -2.71
N LEU A 142 -8.79 -10.83 -2.47
CA LEU A 142 -10.09 -10.87 -3.13
C LEU A 142 -9.99 -10.42 -4.60
N LEU A 143 -8.91 -9.72 -4.94
CA LEU A 143 -8.71 -9.19 -6.28
C LEU A 143 -8.07 -10.27 -7.19
N PRO A 144 -8.68 -10.61 -8.34
CA PRO A 144 -8.15 -11.64 -9.23
C PRO A 144 -6.75 -11.26 -9.74
N GLU A 145 -5.83 -12.22 -9.71
CA GLU A 145 -4.47 -12.04 -10.23
C GLU A 145 -4.49 -11.65 -11.72
N THR A 146 -3.82 -10.55 -12.10
CA THR A 146 -3.68 -10.11 -13.50
C THR A 146 -2.65 -10.89 -14.29
N MET A 147 -1.80 -11.68 -13.63
CA MET A 147 -0.83 -12.48 -14.35
C MET A 147 -1.57 -13.61 -15.05
N ASN A 148 -1.48 -13.63 -16.39
CA ASN A 148 -2.03 -14.63 -17.29
C ASN A 148 -3.49 -14.45 -17.73
N CYS A 149 -4.02 -13.24 -17.72
CA CYS A 149 -5.29 -12.95 -18.43
C CYS A 149 -5.05 -11.91 -19.54
N GLU A 150 -5.57 -12.20 -20.73
CA GLU A 150 -5.60 -11.26 -21.85
C GLU A 150 -6.28 -9.97 -21.41
N LEU A 151 -5.68 -8.82 -21.78
CA LEU A 151 -6.25 -7.52 -21.45
C LEU A 151 -7.66 -7.46 -22.03
N PRO A 152 -8.70 -7.19 -21.23
CA PRO A 152 -10.05 -7.00 -21.75
C PRO A 152 -10.06 -5.73 -22.62
N GLU A 153 -10.03 -5.91 -23.95
CA GLU A 153 -10.12 -4.78 -24.91
C GLU A 153 -11.51 -4.13 -24.92
N THR A 154 -12.52 -4.75 -24.27
CA THR A 154 -13.93 -4.34 -24.32
C THR A 154 -14.63 -4.45 -22.96
N ILE A 155 -15.61 -3.57 -22.71
CA ILE A 155 -16.43 -3.52 -21.47
C ILE A 155 -17.06 -4.89 -21.14
N GLU A 156 -17.47 -5.62 -22.17
CA GLU A 156 -18.09 -6.95 -22.08
C GLU A 156 -17.14 -8.02 -21.52
N ASP A 157 -15.82 -7.88 -21.76
CA ASP A 157 -14.81 -8.81 -21.24
C ASP A 157 -14.48 -8.53 -19.76
N GLY A 158 -14.57 -7.26 -19.34
CA GLY A 158 -14.52 -6.84 -17.93
C GLY A 158 -15.68 -7.38 -17.08
N GLU A 159 -16.90 -7.48 -17.64
CA GLU A 159 -18.05 -8.08 -16.96
C GLU A 159 -17.92 -9.62 -16.83
N ASN A 160 -17.20 -10.27 -17.75
CA ASN A 160 -17.00 -11.72 -17.75
C ASN A 160 -15.80 -12.18 -16.88
N PHE A 161 -14.87 -11.27 -16.58
CA PHE A 161 -13.72 -11.51 -15.72
C PHE A 161 -14.11 -11.87 -14.27
N GLY A 162 -15.17 -11.24 -13.74
CA GLY A 162 -15.74 -11.58 -12.43
C GLY A 162 -16.43 -12.94 -12.39
N LYS A 163 -16.96 -13.42 -13.53
CA LYS A 163 -17.70 -14.68 -13.63
C LYS A 163 -16.81 -15.90 -13.91
N LYS A 164 -15.76 -15.77 -14.72
CA LYS A 164 -14.82 -16.88 -15.01
C LYS A 164 -14.03 -17.35 -13.78
N THR A 165 -13.67 -16.44 -12.88
CA THR A 165 -12.96 -16.79 -11.63
C THR A 165 -13.86 -17.56 -10.64
N SER A 166 -15.16 -17.24 -10.61
CA SER A 166 -16.12 -17.99 -9.78
C SER A 166 -16.38 -19.41 -10.30
N ALA A 167 -16.32 -19.63 -11.61
CA ALA A 167 -16.57 -20.95 -12.20
C ALA A 167 -15.39 -21.93 -12.01
N ARG A 168 -14.15 -21.42 -11.90
CA ARG A 168 -12.94 -22.27 -11.78
C ARG A 168 -12.69 -22.80 -10.36
N ASN A 169 -13.33 -22.25 -9.34
CA ASN A 169 -13.25 -22.74 -7.95
C ASN A 169 -14.32 -23.78 -7.59
N THR A 170 -15.13 -24.21 -8.56
CA THR A 170 -16.20 -25.22 -8.39
C THR A 170 -16.04 -26.44 -9.30
N SER A 171 -14.83 -26.73 -9.79
CA SER A 171 -14.53 -27.95 -10.54
C SER A 171 -13.26 -28.61 -10.05
#